data_AF-A0A9D4Y468-F1
#
_entry.id   AF-A0A9D4Y468-F1
#
_cell.length_a   1.000
_cell.length_b   1.000
_cell.length_c   1.000
_cell.angle_alpha   90.00
_cell.angle_beta   90.00
_cell.angle_gamma   90.00
#
_symmetry.space_group_name_H-M   'P 1'
#
loop_
_entity.id
_entity.type
_entity.pdbx_description
1 polymer ?
#
loop_
_entity_poly.entity_id
_entity_poly.type
_entity_poly.pdbx_seq_one_letter_code
_entity_poly.pdbx_strand_id
1 'polypeptide(L)'
;MVFVYLGAKTDQTRLEFLWHVLYKKGVSQSDVEKAVEVVFKDKNDGAEEEKSIINLSKKSMDHLYVQASKQWFKGENVSKETRKSRIIRWLRYRGFDWNVISTIVNKLDRQEHNPP
;
A
#
# COMPACT_ATOMS: atom_id res chain seq x y z
N MET A 1 -27.62 14.39 12.13
CA MET A 1 -26.43 14.28 11.27
C MET A 1 -25.28 13.76 12.12
N VAL A 2 -24.87 12.52 11.91
CA VAL A 2 -23.80 11.83 12.65
C VAL A 2 -22.71 11.52 11.66
N PHE A 3 -21.57 12.24 11.65
CA PHE A 3 -20.36 11.79 10.94
C PHE A 3 -19.08 12.44 11.51
N VAL A 4 -18.18 11.56 11.97
CA VAL A 4 -16.70 11.68 12.05
C VAL A 4 -16.09 12.59 13.15
N TYR A 5 -16.04 12.10 14.40
CA TYR A 5 -15.10 12.60 15.44
C TYR A 5 -14.48 11.47 16.29
N LEU A 6 -14.33 10.26 15.75
CA LEU A 6 -13.83 9.11 16.52
C LEU A 6 -12.41 8.62 16.16
N GLY A 7 -11.72 9.21 15.18
CA GLY A 7 -10.40 8.76 14.75
C GLY A 7 -9.21 9.43 15.44
N ALA A 8 -9.25 10.76 15.65
CA ALA A 8 -8.08 11.52 16.12
C ALA A 8 -7.86 11.46 17.64
N LYS A 9 -8.90 11.15 18.43
CA LYS A 9 -8.81 11.15 19.90
C LYS A 9 -8.15 9.90 20.47
N THR A 10 -8.22 8.80 19.73
CA THR A 10 -7.65 7.49 20.10
C THR A 10 -6.13 7.47 19.99
N ASP A 11 -5.52 8.11 18.99
CA ASP A 11 -4.06 8.14 18.85
C ASP A 11 -3.41 9.02 19.94
N GLN A 12 -3.97 10.20 20.24
CA GLN A 12 -3.46 11.04 21.32
C GLN A 12 -3.49 10.35 22.68
N THR A 13 -4.58 9.65 22.99
CA THR A 13 -4.74 8.96 24.28
C THR A 13 -3.76 7.78 24.41
N ARG A 14 -3.45 7.10 23.29
CA ARG A 14 -2.46 6.02 23.24
C ARG A 14 -1.02 6.54 23.35
N LEU A 15 -0.74 7.72 22.81
CA LEU A 15 0.54 8.42 22.95
C LEU A 15 0.82 8.79 24.41
N GLU A 16 -0.15 9.42 25.08
CA GLU A 16 -0.04 9.76 26.50
C GLU A 16 0.17 8.50 27.35
N PHE A 17 -0.56 7.42 27.06
CA PHE A 17 -0.41 6.16 27.77
C PHE A 17 0.98 5.54 27.57
N LEU A 18 1.47 5.49 26.32
CA LEU A 18 2.78 4.93 25.99
C LEU A 18 3.91 5.73 26.67
N TRP A 19 3.81 7.06 26.65
CA TRP A 19 4.76 7.96 27.32
C TRP A 19 4.82 7.66 28.82
N HIS A 20 3.68 7.64 29.49
CA HIS A 20 3.61 7.38 30.94
C HIS A 20 4.13 5.98 31.30
N VAL A 21 3.83 4.95 30.48
CA VAL A 21 4.29 3.58 30.72
C VAL A 21 5.81 3.46 30.58
N LEU A 22 6.40 4.09 29.57
CA LEU A 22 7.85 4.05 29.34
C LEU A 22 8.61 4.86 30.40
N TYR A 23 8.09 6.04 30.75
CA TYR A 23 8.67 6.88 31.80
C TYR A 23 8.67 6.17 33.16
N LYS A 24 7.56 5.53 33.52
CA LYS A 24 7.44 4.75 34.78
C LYS A 24 8.37 3.53 34.81
N LYS A 25 8.80 3.04 33.64
CA LYS A 25 9.72 1.91 33.49
C LYS A 25 11.21 2.33 33.59
N GLY A 26 11.50 3.60 33.85
CA GLY A 26 12.86 4.13 34.02
C GLY A 26 13.59 4.36 32.71
N VAL A 27 12.86 4.49 31.59
CA VAL A 27 13.42 4.75 30.26
C VAL A 27 13.73 6.24 30.14
N SER A 28 14.95 6.58 29.71
CA SER A 28 15.39 7.95 29.46
C SER A 28 14.52 8.65 28.42
N GLN A 29 14.25 9.94 28.62
CA GLN A 29 13.33 10.73 27.78
C GLN A 29 13.65 10.59 26.27
N SER A 30 14.92 10.57 25.89
CA SER A 30 15.39 10.40 24.53
C SER A 30 15.02 9.05 23.89
N ASP A 31 14.99 7.97 24.68
CA ASP A 31 14.55 6.65 24.22
C ASP A 31 13.02 6.55 24.13
N VAL A 32 12.29 7.30 24.96
CA VAL A 32 10.83 7.42 24.87
C VAL A 32 10.42 8.16 23.60
N GLU A 33 11.05 9.31 23.31
CA GLU A 33 10.80 10.08 22.09
C GLU A 33 11.09 9.26 20.84
N LYS A 34 12.17 8.46 20.85
CA LYS A 34 12.50 7.55 19.75
C LYS A 34 11.49 6.40 19.61
N ALA A 35 11.03 5.82 20.71
CA ALA A 35 10.03 4.75 20.67
C ALA A 35 8.66 5.28 20.19
N VAL A 36 8.28 6.48 20.61
CA VAL A 36 7.08 7.18 20.10
C VAL A 36 7.25 7.50 18.62
N GLU A 37 8.40 7.99 18.18
CA GLU A 37 8.65 8.22 16.76
C GLU A 37 8.51 6.92 15.95
N VAL A 38 9.13 5.82 16.38
CA VAL A 38 9.09 4.53 15.66
C VAL A 38 7.69 3.92 15.57
N VAL A 39 6.87 4.04 16.63
CA VAL A 39 5.49 3.49 16.62
C VAL A 39 4.57 4.23 15.63
N PHE A 40 4.92 5.47 15.25
CA PHE A 40 4.09 6.30 14.37
C PHE A 40 4.77 6.67 13.03
N LYS A 41 6.08 6.43 12.88
CA LYS A 41 6.88 6.67 11.66
C LYS A 41 6.99 5.45 10.74
N ASP A 42 6.27 4.36 11.02
CA ASP A 42 6.10 3.22 10.09
C ASP A 42 5.08 3.50 8.96
N LYS A 43 4.96 4.77 8.55
CA LYS A 43 4.01 5.19 7.50
C LYS A 43 4.54 6.31 6.60
N ASN A 44 5.85 6.56 6.58
CA ASN A 44 6.39 7.61 5.72
C ASN A 44 7.78 7.30 5.16
N ASP A 45 7.96 6.10 4.61
CA ASP A 45 8.96 5.86 3.57
C ASP A 45 8.21 5.72 2.24
N GLY A 46 8.15 6.85 1.53
CA GLY A 46 7.27 7.18 0.39
C GLY A 46 7.51 6.42 -0.91
N ALA A 47 7.56 5.09 -0.87
CA ALA A 47 7.44 4.23 -2.04
C ALA A 47 6.95 2.81 -1.73
N GLU A 48 6.82 2.42 -0.45
CA GLU A 48 6.47 1.06 -0.06
C GLU A 48 5.03 0.90 0.49
N GLU A 49 4.28 2.00 0.66
CA GLU A 49 2.94 2.00 1.24
C GLU A 49 1.85 1.31 0.39
N GLU A 50 2.05 1.13 -0.92
CA GLU A 50 1.17 0.25 -1.73
C GLU A 50 1.35 -1.24 -1.38
N LYS A 51 2.42 -1.60 -0.65
CA LYS A 51 2.77 -3.00 -0.36
C LYS A 51 2.16 -3.54 0.93
N SER A 52 1.73 -2.68 1.86
CA SER A 52 1.06 -3.10 3.10
C SER A 52 -0.45 -3.24 2.99
N ILE A 53 -1.09 -2.59 2.00
CA ILE A 53 -2.54 -2.72 1.77
C ILE A 53 -2.87 -4.02 1.00
N ILE A 54 -1.87 -4.60 0.34
CA ILE A 54 -2.02 -5.81 -0.45
C ILE A 54 -1.49 -7.00 0.36
N ASN A 55 -2.37 -7.91 0.77
CA ASN A 55 -2.04 -9.12 1.54
C ASN A 55 -1.22 -10.17 0.75
N LEU A 56 -0.50 -9.75 -0.30
CA LEU A 56 0.33 -10.61 -1.14
C LEU A 56 1.80 -10.43 -0.77
N SER A 57 2.49 -11.56 -0.57
CA SER A 57 3.94 -11.56 -0.48
C SER A 57 4.58 -10.89 -1.69
N LYS A 58 5.73 -10.22 -1.49
CA LYS A 58 6.50 -9.56 -2.56
C LYS A 58 6.73 -10.49 -3.76
N LYS A 59 7.06 -11.76 -3.50
CA LYS A 59 7.24 -12.77 -4.56
C LYS A 59 5.96 -13.00 -5.34
N SER A 60 4.83 -13.23 -4.66
CA SER A 60 3.53 -13.45 -5.32
C SER A 60 3.11 -12.25 -6.16
N MET A 61 3.38 -11.03 -5.67
CA MET A 61 3.11 -9.80 -6.41
C MET A 61 3.97 -9.67 -7.67
N ASP A 62 5.25 -10.04 -7.59
CA ASP A 62 6.17 -10.05 -8.73
C ASP A 62 5.74 -11.08 -9.78
N HIS A 63 5.43 -12.31 -9.36
CA HIS A 63 4.91 -13.34 -10.26
C HIS A 63 3.61 -12.91 -10.95
N LEU A 64 2.69 -12.29 -10.20
CA LEU A 64 1.45 -11.77 -10.74
C LEU A 64 1.69 -10.64 -11.76
N TYR A 65 2.62 -9.74 -11.46
CA TYR A 65 3.04 -8.67 -12.36
C TYR A 65 3.63 -9.23 -13.66
N VAL A 66 4.52 -10.22 -13.60
CA VAL A 66 5.09 -10.87 -14.80
C VAL A 66 4.00 -11.48 -15.67
N GLN A 67 3.00 -12.14 -15.08
CA GLN A 67 1.88 -12.69 -15.85
C GLN A 67 0.97 -11.60 -16.43
N ALA A 68 0.66 -10.57 -15.65
CA ALA A 68 -0.18 -9.46 -16.08
C ALA A 68 0.49 -8.67 -17.22
N SER A 69 1.82 -8.46 -17.14
CA SER A 69 2.63 -7.83 -18.19
C SER A 69 2.57 -8.64 -19.48
N LYS A 70 2.81 -9.95 -19.44
CA LYS A 70 2.65 -10.82 -20.62
C LYS A 70 1.27 -10.72 -21.26
N GLN A 71 0.23 -10.61 -20.43
CA GLN A 71 -1.14 -10.47 -20.90
C GLN A 71 -1.45 -9.06 -21.43
N TRP A 72 -0.79 -8.04 -20.89
CA TRP A 72 -0.90 -6.64 -21.31
C TRP A 72 -0.33 -6.42 -22.71
N PHE A 73 0.83 -7.03 -23.01
CA PHE A 73 1.44 -7.01 -24.34
C PHE A 73 0.78 -7.97 -25.34
N LYS A 74 -0.01 -8.95 -24.86
CA LYS A 74 -0.86 -9.80 -25.73
C LYS A 74 -2.02 -9.00 -26.31
N GLY A 75 -1.74 -8.32 -27.42
CA GLY A 75 -2.69 -7.49 -28.16
C GLY A 75 -2.26 -6.04 -28.27
N GLU A 76 -0.98 -5.79 -28.54
CA GLU A 76 -0.41 -4.45 -28.74
C GLU A 76 -1.13 -3.63 -29.84
N ASN A 77 -1.96 -4.25 -30.68
CA ASN A 77 -2.77 -3.56 -31.67
C ASN A 77 -4.06 -2.90 -31.14
N VAL A 78 -4.31 -2.87 -29.81
CA VAL A 78 -5.50 -2.23 -29.23
C VAL A 78 -5.15 -0.97 -28.43
N SER A 79 -6.10 -0.02 -28.35
CA SER A 79 -5.95 1.23 -27.60
C SER A 79 -5.63 1.00 -26.12
N LYS A 80 -4.94 1.95 -25.48
CA LYS A 80 -4.53 1.87 -24.07
C LYS A 80 -5.71 1.56 -23.14
N GLU A 81 -6.86 2.19 -23.37
CA GLU A 81 -8.09 1.96 -22.60
C GLU A 81 -8.62 0.53 -22.74
N THR A 82 -8.49 -0.05 -23.93
CA THR A 82 -8.87 -1.44 -24.20
C THR A 82 -7.92 -2.42 -23.50
N ARG A 83 -6.61 -2.11 -23.48
CA ARG A 83 -5.61 -2.91 -22.74
C ARG A 83 -5.88 -2.89 -21.23
N LYS A 84 -6.13 -1.70 -20.67
CA LYS A 84 -6.54 -1.52 -19.25
C LYS A 84 -7.75 -2.38 -18.91
N SER A 85 -8.82 -2.23 -19.68
CA SER A 85 -10.07 -2.97 -19.46
C SER A 85 -9.88 -4.49 -19.53
N ARG A 86 -9.03 -4.95 -20.45
CA ARG A 86 -8.71 -6.39 -20.60
C ARG A 86 -7.98 -6.93 -19.37
N ILE A 87 -6.96 -6.25 -18.87
CA ILE A 87 -6.23 -6.69 -17.67
C ILE A 87 -7.08 -6.61 -16.42
N ILE A 88 -7.87 -5.54 -16.25
CA ILE A 88 -8.82 -5.42 -15.13
C ILE A 88 -9.76 -6.63 -15.12
N ARG A 89 -10.38 -6.94 -16.27
CA ARG A 89 -11.30 -8.06 -16.39
C ARG A 89 -10.61 -9.41 -16.14
N TRP A 90 -9.39 -9.58 -16.64
CA TRP A 90 -8.60 -10.79 -16.46
C TRP A 90 -8.20 -11.04 -14.99
N LEU A 91 -7.76 -10.01 -14.27
CA LEU A 91 -7.45 -10.12 -12.85
C LEU A 91 -8.72 -10.33 -12.01
N ARG A 92 -9.82 -9.65 -12.35
CA ARG A 92 -11.11 -9.83 -11.68
C ARG A 92 -11.63 -11.26 -11.82
N TYR A 93 -11.49 -11.88 -12.99
CA TYR A 93 -11.88 -13.29 -13.19
C TYR A 93 -11.05 -14.28 -12.37
N ARG A 94 -9.87 -13.90 -11.89
CA ARG A 94 -9.04 -14.72 -11.01
C ARG A 94 -9.33 -14.50 -9.52
N GLY A 95 -10.26 -13.60 -9.19
CA GLY A 95 -10.64 -13.32 -7.81
C GLY A 95 -9.70 -12.35 -7.10
N PHE A 96 -8.89 -11.57 -7.81
CA PHE A 96 -8.09 -10.51 -7.18
C PHE A 96 -8.95 -9.31 -6.81
N ASP A 97 -8.68 -8.74 -5.64
CA ASP A 97 -9.33 -7.52 -5.16
C ASP A 97 -9.00 -6.31 -6.02
N TRP A 98 -9.90 -5.33 -5.99
CA TRP A 98 -9.75 -4.08 -6.73
C TRP A 98 -8.42 -3.36 -6.41
N ASN A 99 -7.97 -3.41 -5.15
CA ASN A 99 -6.70 -2.80 -4.73
C ASN A 99 -5.48 -3.41 -5.44
N VAL A 100 -5.46 -4.74 -5.56
CA VAL A 100 -4.38 -5.45 -6.30
C VAL A 100 -4.45 -5.12 -7.78
N ILE A 101 -5.67 -5.09 -8.33
CA ILE A 101 -5.91 -4.75 -9.73
C ILE A 101 -5.42 -3.34 -10.06
N SER A 102 -5.80 -2.34 -9.26
CA SER A 102 -5.42 -0.95 -9.48
C SER A 102 -3.91 -0.77 -9.41
N THR A 103 -3.24 -1.37 -8.42
CA THR A 103 -1.77 -1.28 -8.29
C THR A 103 -1.06 -1.89 -9.49
N ILE A 104 -1.49 -3.07 -9.97
CA ILE A 104 -0.87 -3.70 -11.14
C ILE A 104 -1.11 -2.90 -12.41
N VAL A 105 -2.35 -2.45 -12.65
CA VAL A 105 -2.69 -1.65 -13.83
C VAL A 105 -1.91 -0.34 -13.84
N ASN A 106 -1.79 0.34 -12.71
CA ASN A 106 -1.03 1.58 -12.59
C ASN A 106 0.48 1.37 -12.84
N LYS A 107 1.05 0.27 -12.33
CA LYS A 107 2.44 -0.11 -12.63
C LYS A 107 2.67 -0.37 -14.12
N LEU A 108 1.76 -1.10 -14.78
CA LEU A 108 1.85 -1.38 -16.21
C LEU A 108 1.72 -0.12 -17.06
N ASP A 109 0.82 0.79 -16.69
CA ASP A 109 0.63 2.08 -17.37
C ASP A 109 1.87 2.97 -17.28
N ARG A 110 2.51 3.02 -16.10
CA ARG A 110 3.76 3.76 -15.88
C ARG A 110 4.94 3.21 -16.67
N GLN A 111 5.04 1.88 -16.83
CA GLN A 111 6.09 1.27 -17.65
C GLN A 111 5.93 1.55 -19.15
N GLU A 112 4.70 1.68 -19.65
CA GLU A 112 4.48 2.07 -21.04
C GLU A 112 4.94 3.52 -21.33
N HIS A 113 4.87 4.39 -20.32
CA HIS A 113 5.18 5.82 -20.45
C HIS A 113 6.68 6.15 -20.32
N ASN A 114 7.51 5.18 -19.95
CA ASN A 114 8.96 5.34 -19.85
C ASN A 114 9.64 4.19 -20.61
N PRO A 115 9.75 4.29 -21.95
CA PRO A 115 10.54 3.33 -22.72
C PRO A 115 12.03 3.48 -22.36
N PRO A 116 12.82 2.40 -22.43
CA PRO A 116 14.27 2.44 -22.24
C PRO A 116 14.97 3.35 -23.25
#